data_AF-A0A9E0EJU1-F1
#
_entry.id   AF-A0A9E0EJU1-F1
#
_cell.length_a   1.000
_cell.length_b   1.000
_cell.length_c   1.000
_cell.angle_alpha   90.00
_cell.angle_beta   90.00
_cell.angle_gamma   90.00
#
_symmetry.space_group_name_H-M   'P 1'
#
loop_
_entity.id
_entity.type
_entity.pdbx_description
1 polymer ?
#
loop_
_entity_poly.entity_id
_entity_poly.type
_entity_poly.pdbx_seq_one_letter_code
_entity_poly.pdbx_strand_id
1 'polypeptide(L)'
;ALDKTNTKVTQVDYYTYETSGTPRSNILTNAADLAKYKIDITSDKELTFTHEFDGTYTYQNIHLQVTNNEGLTETVIMTQYPSLYISTEDGGNVFIDGYFARVENATMSGAAKNSDGTYYGKNTTNYNKYPATKDNYAITPYGYLFASLGNLAQTQITNVYVTAFNSENGYYTTGGETYYYKIGDPRVSAGWNSSSIIKYLSKSTSNTSWTSSNCANLMIASTANSYRSVIAPAFKVSSAWGQCSEDGVTFSNAQKRAATYQENGYAAGRWRLPTEAEIMFVAYMQSQGNIPTLFIDGANYWASSGRYYNSGNFYDPSNGVQCYVRTVYDTWYWGGTKCPTGTYTIKTTK
;
A
#
# COMPACT_ATOMS: atom_id res chain seq x y z
N ALA A 1 -15.00 35.52 -26.41
CA ALA A 1 -15.15 35.81 -24.98
C ALA A 1 -16.07 34.78 -24.36
N LEU A 2 -15.79 34.41 -23.11
CA LEU A 2 -16.53 33.38 -22.39
C LEU A 2 -17.78 33.98 -21.70
N ASP A 3 -18.87 33.21 -21.68
CA ASP A 3 -20.11 33.56 -21.01
C ASP A 3 -20.07 33.09 -19.56
N LYS A 4 -19.99 34.03 -18.61
CA LYS A 4 -19.94 33.75 -17.17
C LYS A 4 -21.24 33.16 -16.63
N THR A 5 -22.39 33.51 -17.20
CA THR A 5 -23.69 33.08 -16.67
C THR A 5 -23.96 31.62 -17.02
N ASN A 6 -23.50 31.20 -18.21
CA ASN A 6 -23.75 29.86 -18.74
C ASN A 6 -22.55 28.91 -18.62
N THR A 7 -21.39 29.38 -18.18
CA THR A 7 -20.25 28.52 -17.82
C THR A 7 -20.40 28.03 -16.38
N LYS A 8 -20.45 26.71 -16.18
CA LYS A 8 -20.76 26.10 -14.87
C LYS A 8 -20.21 24.68 -14.73
N VAL A 9 -20.02 24.25 -13.48
CA VAL A 9 -19.80 22.84 -13.18
C VAL A 9 -21.13 22.10 -13.38
N THR A 10 -21.09 21.00 -14.12
CA THR A 10 -22.26 20.16 -14.41
C THR A 10 -22.23 18.83 -13.68
N GLN A 11 -21.02 18.35 -13.35
CA GLN A 11 -20.83 17.09 -12.65
C GLN A 11 -19.47 17.09 -11.93
N VAL A 12 -19.40 16.40 -10.80
CA VAL A 12 -18.14 15.98 -10.19
C VAL A 12 -18.21 14.49 -9.91
N ASP A 13 -17.19 13.73 -10.33
CA ASP A 13 -17.06 12.32 -9.96
C ASP A 13 -15.73 12.02 -9.26
N TYR A 14 -15.81 11.14 -8.27
CA TYR A 14 -14.68 10.71 -7.45
C TYR A 14 -14.98 9.35 -6.82
N TYR A 15 -13.94 8.68 -6.33
CA TYR A 15 -14.09 7.43 -5.60
C TYR A 15 -14.01 7.64 -4.09
N THR A 16 -14.67 6.78 -3.33
CA THR A 16 -14.40 6.56 -1.91
C THR A 16 -14.01 5.11 -1.68
N TYR A 17 -13.16 4.86 -0.68
CA TYR A 17 -12.63 3.54 -0.36
C TYR A 17 -13.14 3.16 1.02
N GLU A 18 -14.41 2.71 1.08
CA GLU A 18 -15.05 2.34 2.34
C GLU A 18 -14.36 1.13 2.98
N THR A 19 -14.69 0.83 4.24
CA THR A 19 -13.98 -0.13 5.11
C THR A 19 -13.78 -1.54 4.52
N SER A 20 -14.59 -1.93 3.52
CA SER A 20 -14.51 -3.22 2.82
C SER A 20 -13.45 -3.28 1.71
N GLY A 21 -12.79 -2.16 1.39
CA GLY A 21 -11.89 -2.04 0.25
C GLY A 21 -12.60 -1.67 -1.05
N THR A 22 -13.83 -2.10 -1.28
CA THR A 22 -14.48 -1.88 -2.59
C THR A 22 -14.60 -0.38 -2.93
N PRO A 23 -14.00 0.09 -4.05
CA PRO A 23 -14.15 1.47 -4.47
C PRO A 23 -15.61 1.77 -4.79
N ARG A 24 -16.14 2.82 -4.18
CA ARG A 24 -17.47 3.35 -4.47
C ARG A 24 -17.33 4.58 -5.35
N SER A 25 -17.98 4.54 -6.51
CA SER A 25 -18.09 5.72 -7.37
C SER A 25 -19.15 6.67 -6.80
N ASN A 26 -18.79 7.94 -6.68
CA ASN A 26 -19.67 9.03 -6.30
C ASN A 26 -19.79 9.99 -7.47
N ILE A 27 -21.02 10.37 -7.80
CA ILE A 27 -21.32 11.30 -8.89
C ILE A 27 -22.24 12.39 -8.33
N LEU A 28 -21.73 13.61 -8.27
CA LEU A 28 -22.45 14.79 -7.82
C LEU A 28 -23.02 15.51 -9.04
N THR A 29 -24.35 15.68 -9.07
CA THR A 29 -25.05 16.42 -10.13
C THR A 29 -26.07 17.42 -9.58
N ASN A 30 -26.34 17.39 -8.27
CA ASN A 30 -27.32 18.28 -7.66
C ASN A 30 -26.71 19.67 -7.41
N ALA A 31 -27.54 20.70 -7.51
CA ALA A 31 -27.08 22.09 -7.46
C ALA A 31 -26.41 22.49 -6.13
N ALA A 32 -26.83 21.90 -5.00
CA ALA A 32 -26.29 22.23 -3.69
C ALA A 32 -24.84 21.75 -3.52
N ASP A 33 -24.54 20.53 -4.00
CA ASP A 33 -23.17 20.01 -3.98
C ASP A 33 -22.28 20.72 -5.00
N LEU A 34 -22.79 20.97 -6.22
CA LEU A 34 -22.03 21.67 -7.25
C LEU A 34 -21.74 23.13 -6.90
N ALA A 35 -22.55 23.77 -6.05
CA ALA A 35 -22.29 25.14 -5.57
C ALA A 35 -21.01 25.28 -4.74
N LYS A 36 -20.43 24.17 -4.24
CA LYS A 36 -19.13 24.13 -3.55
C LYS A 36 -17.95 24.29 -4.51
N TYR A 37 -18.20 24.20 -5.82
CA TYR A 37 -17.21 24.24 -6.89
C TYR A 37 -17.38 25.54 -7.67
N LYS A 38 -16.54 26.53 -7.38
CA LYS A 38 -16.66 27.89 -7.89
C LYS A 38 -15.87 28.08 -9.17
N ILE A 39 -16.44 28.84 -10.08
CA ILE A 39 -15.82 29.25 -11.33
C ILE A 39 -15.90 30.75 -11.44
N ASP A 40 -14.76 31.38 -11.69
CA ASP A 40 -14.67 32.79 -12.01
C ASP A 40 -13.95 32.99 -13.33
N ILE A 41 -14.55 33.76 -14.22
CA ILE A 41 -13.93 34.18 -15.48
C ILE A 41 -13.16 35.46 -15.18
N THR A 42 -11.84 35.37 -15.09
CA THR A 42 -10.95 36.47 -14.72
C THR A 42 -10.53 37.29 -15.94
N SER A 43 -10.59 36.72 -17.13
CA SER A 43 -10.46 37.41 -18.41
C SER A 43 -11.11 36.62 -19.55
N ASP A 44 -11.16 37.18 -20.76
CA ASP A 44 -11.73 36.53 -21.96
C ASP A 44 -11.15 35.15 -22.29
N LYS A 45 -10.00 34.79 -21.71
CA LYS A 45 -9.25 33.55 -21.96
C LYS A 45 -8.83 32.82 -20.69
N GLU A 46 -9.29 33.29 -19.53
CA GLU A 46 -8.84 32.77 -18.25
C GLU A 46 -10.01 32.48 -17.34
N LEU A 47 -9.99 31.27 -16.78
CA LEU A 47 -10.99 30.76 -15.86
C LEU A 47 -10.24 30.29 -14.61
N THR A 48 -10.63 30.85 -13.47
CA THR A 48 -10.20 30.41 -12.15
C THR A 48 -11.24 29.46 -11.59
N PHE A 49 -10.76 28.29 -11.17
CA PHE A 49 -11.56 27.32 -10.45
C PHE A 49 -11.17 27.33 -8.97
N THR A 50 -12.15 27.20 -8.08
CA THR A 50 -11.90 27.15 -6.63
C THR A 50 -12.84 26.16 -5.97
N HIS A 51 -12.27 25.25 -5.18
CA HIS A 51 -12.99 24.31 -4.33
C HIS A 51 -12.23 24.19 -3.02
N GLU A 52 -12.93 24.41 -1.90
CA GLU A 52 -12.35 24.24 -0.57
C GLU A 52 -12.18 22.75 -0.28
N PHE A 53 -11.06 22.38 0.34
CA PHE A 53 -10.82 20.99 0.71
C PHE A 53 -11.85 20.54 1.74
N ASP A 54 -12.63 19.52 1.39
CA ASP A 54 -13.75 19.01 2.20
C ASP A 54 -13.44 17.69 2.92
N GLY A 55 -12.17 17.28 2.94
CA GLY A 55 -11.76 15.97 3.46
C GLY A 55 -11.78 14.87 2.41
N THR A 56 -12.05 15.16 1.13
CA THR A 56 -11.92 14.18 0.05
C THR A 56 -10.46 13.98 -0.33
N TYR A 57 -9.85 12.89 0.15
CA TYR A 57 -8.47 12.51 -0.18
C TYR A 57 -8.37 11.66 -1.46
N THR A 58 -9.34 11.81 -2.37
CA THR A 58 -9.36 11.14 -3.67
C THR A 58 -9.30 12.19 -4.79
N TYR A 59 -8.82 11.85 -6.00
CA TYR A 59 -8.87 12.79 -7.10
C TYR A 59 -10.33 12.96 -7.51
N GLN A 60 -10.63 14.14 -8.01
CA GLN A 60 -11.96 14.49 -8.49
C GLN A 60 -11.88 14.86 -9.96
N ASN A 61 -12.76 14.30 -10.78
CA ASN A 61 -12.99 14.76 -12.14
C ASN A 61 -14.14 15.76 -12.10
N ILE A 62 -13.84 17.01 -12.43
CA ILE A 62 -14.81 18.11 -12.46
C ILE A 62 -15.16 18.38 -13.92
N HIS A 63 -16.42 18.18 -14.26
CA HIS A 63 -16.97 18.43 -15.59
C HIS A 63 -17.50 19.84 -15.64
N LEU A 64 -16.85 20.65 -16.47
CA LEU A 64 -17.13 22.04 -16.68
C LEU A 64 -17.79 22.21 -18.05
N GLN A 65 -19.02 22.71 -18.08
CA GLN A 65 -19.59 23.25 -19.31
C GLN A 65 -19.06 24.67 -19.51
N VAL A 66 -18.27 24.88 -20.56
CA VAL A 66 -17.76 26.18 -20.96
C VAL A 66 -18.62 26.70 -22.10
N THR A 67 -19.15 27.91 -21.93
CA THR A 67 -20.03 28.54 -22.92
C THR A 67 -19.36 29.83 -23.42
N ASN A 68 -19.37 30.06 -24.74
CA ASN A 68 -18.94 31.34 -25.31
C ASN A 68 -20.12 32.30 -25.44
N ASN A 69 -19.86 33.59 -25.72
CA ASN A 69 -20.92 34.60 -25.88
C ASN A 69 -21.85 34.37 -27.10
N GLU A 70 -21.55 33.43 -27.97
CA GLU A 70 -22.40 33.01 -29.09
C GLU A 70 -23.32 31.84 -28.72
N GLY A 71 -23.24 31.34 -27.49
CA GLY A 71 -24.02 30.22 -26.98
C GLY A 71 -23.47 28.84 -27.36
N LEU A 72 -22.26 28.76 -27.95
CA LEU A 72 -21.59 27.50 -28.22
C LEU A 72 -21.02 26.94 -26.91
N THR A 73 -21.18 25.63 -26.70
CA THR A 73 -20.79 24.96 -25.45
C THR A 73 -19.80 23.83 -25.70
N GLU A 74 -18.82 23.68 -24.82
CA GLU A 74 -17.88 22.57 -24.77
C GLU A 74 -17.80 22.01 -23.34
N THR A 75 -17.57 20.70 -23.21
CA THR A 75 -17.31 20.08 -21.90
C THR A 75 -15.82 19.92 -21.70
N VAL A 76 -15.29 20.55 -20.66
CA VAL A 76 -13.91 20.42 -20.21
C VAL A 76 -13.88 19.59 -18.94
N ILE A 77 -12.97 18.61 -18.86
CA ILE A 77 -12.79 17.79 -17.66
C ILE A 77 -11.49 18.20 -16.98
N MET A 78 -11.58 18.68 -15.74
CA MET A 78 -10.43 18.97 -14.90
C MET A 78 -10.25 17.88 -13.85
N THR A 79 -9.08 17.24 -13.82
CA THR A 79 -8.74 16.29 -12.74
C THR A 79 -7.96 17.02 -11.66
N GLN A 80 -8.57 17.17 -10.48
CA GLN A 80 -7.93 17.78 -9.31
C GLN A 80 -7.40 16.69 -8.38
N TYR A 81 -6.14 16.82 -7.97
CA TYR A 81 -5.53 15.96 -6.96
C TYR A 81 -5.39 16.75 -5.66
N PRO A 82 -5.90 16.24 -4.52
CA PRO A 82 -5.61 16.84 -3.22
C PRO A 82 -4.11 16.75 -2.91
N SER A 83 -3.62 17.60 -2.01
CA SER A 83 -2.21 17.57 -1.58
C SER A 83 -1.78 16.21 -1.02
N LEU A 84 -2.76 15.43 -0.57
CA LEU A 84 -2.65 14.08 -0.08
C LEU A 84 -3.72 13.27 -0.79
N TYR A 85 -3.32 12.31 -1.62
CA TYR A 85 -4.24 11.51 -2.43
C TYR A 85 -4.05 10.03 -2.15
N ILE A 86 -5.16 9.28 -2.11
CA ILE A 86 -5.16 7.84 -1.91
C ILE A 86 -5.99 7.17 -3.00
N SER A 87 -5.53 5.99 -3.43
CA SER A 87 -6.35 5.07 -4.21
C SER A 87 -6.19 3.65 -3.72
N THR A 88 -7.07 2.74 -4.15
CA THR A 88 -6.84 1.31 -3.97
C THR A 88 -6.79 0.58 -5.30
N GLU A 89 -6.13 -0.56 -5.30
CA GLU A 89 -6.24 -1.55 -6.36
C GLU A 89 -6.37 -2.93 -5.73
N ASP A 90 -6.95 -3.87 -6.46
CA ASP A 90 -7.09 -5.24 -5.97
C ASP A 90 -5.72 -5.83 -5.65
N GLY A 91 -5.62 -6.48 -4.50
CA GLY A 91 -4.50 -7.35 -4.20
C GLY A 91 -4.50 -8.50 -5.20
N GLY A 92 -3.33 -9.07 -5.44
CA GLY A 92 -3.14 -10.14 -6.42
C GLY A 92 -2.57 -11.41 -5.78
N ASN A 93 -1.81 -12.16 -6.57
CA ASN A 93 -0.99 -13.24 -6.04
C ASN A 93 -0.01 -12.67 -5.01
N VAL A 94 0.09 -13.31 -3.85
CA VAL A 94 1.03 -12.95 -2.80
C VAL A 94 2.04 -14.07 -2.61
N PHE A 95 3.30 -13.68 -2.60
CA PHE A 95 4.42 -14.58 -2.45
C PHE A 95 5.40 -14.01 -1.42
N ILE A 96 5.77 -14.79 -0.43
CA ILE A 96 6.57 -14.36 0.72
C ILE A 96 7.49 -15.50 1.11
N ASP A 97 8.78 -15.24 1.25
CA ASP A 97 9.75 -16.21 1.76
C ASP A 97 9.81 -17.54 0.99
N GLY A 98 9.40 -17.59 -0.27
CA GLY A 98 9.30 -18.87 -0.99
C GLY A 98 7.92 -19.49 -1.05
N TYR A 99 6.94 -18.88 -0.38
CA TYR A 99 5.63 -19.45 -0.12
C TYR A 99 4.53 -18.56 -0.69
N PHE A 100 3.50 -19.20 -1.25
CA PHE A 100 2.30 -18.52 -1.68
C PHE A 100 1.38 -18.25 -0.49
N ALA A 101 1.03 -16.99 -0.28
CA ALA A 101 -0.04 -16.61 0.66
C ALA A 101 -1.40 -16.52 -0.06
N ARG A 102 -1.38 -16.15 -1.35
CA ARG A 102 -2.55 -16.13 -2.22
C ARG A 102 -2.16 -16.42 -3.66
N VAL A 103 -3.02 -17.16 -4.36
CA VAL A 103 -2.98 -17.29 -5.81
C VAL A 103 -4.40 -17.13 -6.36
N GLU A 104 -4.58 -16.16 -7.25
CA GLU A 104 -5.89 -15.77 -7.80
C GLU A 104 -6.44 -16.82 -8.79
N ASN A 105 -5.58 -17.47 -9.57
CA ASN A 105 -5.98 -18.51 -10.51
C ASN A 105 -5.05 -19.73 -10.45
N ALA A 106 -5.64 -20.90 -10.17
CA ALA A 106 -4.90 -22.13 -9.92
C ALA A 106 -4.22 -22.69 -11.14
N THR A 107 -4.48 -22.11 -12.31
CA THR A 107 -3.86 -22.50 -13.55
C THR A 107 -2.48 -21.88 -13.79
N MET A 108 -2.14 -20.76 -13.12
CA MET A 108 -0.87 -20.05 -13.33
C MET A 108 0.34 -20.90 -12.93
N SER A 109 1.24 -21.13 -13.90
CA SER A 109 2.38 -22.04 -13.80
C SER A 109 3.34 -21.61 -12.67
N GLY A 110 3.61 -22.53 -11.74
CA GLY A 110 4.56 -22.31 -10.65
C GLY A 110 3.94 -22.31 -9.25
N ALA A 111 2.61 -22.14 -9.14
CA ALA A 111 1.91 -22.58 -7.95
C ALA A 111 1.85 -24.11 -8.02
N ALA A 112 2.44 -24.79 -7.05
CA ALA A 112 2.34 -26.23 -6.99
C ALA A 112 0.83 -26.57 -6.75
N LYS A 113 0.24 -27.49 -7.54
CA LYS A 113 -1.19 -27.93 -7.47
C LYS A 113 -1.40 -29.39 -7.02
N ASN A 114 -2.35 -29.64 -6.14
CA ASN A 114 -2.90 -30.97 -5.90
C ASN A 114 -3.60 -31.52 -7.16
N SER A 115 -3.76 -32.83 -7.24
CA SER A 115 -4.44 -33.54 -8.33
C SER A 115 -5.95 -33.28 -8.41
N ASP A 116 -6.54 -32.70 -7.37
CA ASP A 116 -7.96 -32.33 -7.28
C ASP A 116 -8.23 -30.84 -7.64
N GLY A 117 -7.20 -30.09 -8.06
CA GLY A 117 -7.30 -28.68 -8.41
C GLY A 117 -7.09 -27.69 -7.26
N THR A 118 -6.84 -28.17 -6.03
CA THR A 118 -6.44 -27.32 -4.90
C THR A 118 -4.92 -27.02 -4.93
N TYR A 119 -4.43 -26.02 -4.21
CA TYR A 119 -3.00 -25.65 -4.20
C TYR A 119 -2.21 -26.43 -3.16
N TYR A 120 -0.89 -26.57 -3.34
CA TYR A 120 -0.03 -27.25 -2.37
C TYR A 120 -0.11 -26.57 -1.00
N GLY A 121 -0.79 -27.26 -0.10
CA GLY A 121 -0.35 -27.46 1.27
C GLY A 121 0.09 -28.90 1.49
N LYS A 122 0.68 -29.60 0.49
CA LYS A 122 1.20 -30.97 0.68
C LYS A 122 2.09 -31.41 -0.50
N ASN A 123 3.41 -31.46 -0.33
CA ASN A 123 4.27 -32.28 -1.20
C ASN A 123 4.62 -33.56 -0.45
N THR A 124 4.14 -34.72 -0.92
CA THR A 124 4.35 -36.02 -0.27
C THR A 124 5.60 -36.77 -0.73
N THR A 125 6.45 -36.22 -1.59
CA THR A 125 7.54 -37.05 -2.17
C THR A 125 8.97 -36.57 -1.95
N ASN A 126 9.24 -35.46 -1.27
CA ASN A 126 10.61 -35.12 -0.85
C ASN A 126 10.61 -34.20 0.39
N TYR A 127 10.97 -34.75 1.56
CA TYR A 127 11.58 -34.16 2.77
C TYR A 127 11.35 -32.67 3.20
N ASN A 128 10.43 -31.92 2.59
CA ASN A 128 10.02 -30.57 2.97
C ASN A 128 8.53 -30.62 3.29
N LYS A 129 8.26 -31.28 4.41
CA LYS A 129 6.93 -31.38 5.01
C LYS A 129 6.58 -29.98 5.52
N TYR A 130 5.54 -29.36 4.98
CA TYR A 130 4.81 -28.34 5.72
C TYR A 130 4.16 -29.06 6.90
N PRO A 131 4.59 -28.88 8.16
CA PRO A 131 3.74 -29.29 9.26
C PRO A 131 2.64 -28.23 9.26
N ALA A 132 1.52 -28.51 8.59
CA ALA A 132 0.28 -27.86 8.98
C ALA A 132 0.11 -28.21 10.46
N THR A 133 0.38 -27.24 11.33
CA THR A 133 0.09 -27.37 12.74
C THR A 133 -1.40 -27.07 12.93
N LYS A 134 -1.89 -27.35 14.14
CA LYS A 134 -3.20 -26.88 14.62
C LYS A 134 -3.37 -25.43 14.13
N ASP A 135 -4.51 -25.10 13.51
CA ASP A 135 -4.92 -23.71 13.20
C ASP A 135 -4.62 -23.11 11.79
N ASN A 136 -4.48 -23.91 10.73
CA ASN A 136 -4.46 -23.43 9.32
C ASN A 136 -3.29 -22.49 8.93
N TYR A 137 -2.08 -22.72 9.46
CA TYR A 137 -0.87 -21.96 9.12
C TYR A 137 0.20 -22.80 8.43
N ALA A 138 0.95 -22.15 7.52
CA ALA A 138 2.19 -22.66 6.96
C ALA A 138 3.39 -22.06 7.71
N ILE A 139 4.35 -22.91 8.07
CA ILE A 139 5.62 -22.48 8.67
C ILE A 139 6.54 -21.96 7.57
N THR A 140 7.01 -20.72 7.71
CA THR A 140 8.01 -20.09 6.85
C THR A 140 9.29 -19.78 7.64
N PRO A 141 10.42 -19.54 6.95
CA PRO A 141 11.68 -19.12 7.56
C PRO A 141 11.59 -17.93 8.51
N TYR A 142 10.65 -17.02 8.27
CA TYR A 142 10.51 -15.78 9.02
C TYR A 142 9.14 -15.68 9.70
N GLY A 143 8.60 -16.82 10.13
CA GLY A 143 7.39 -16.91 10.95
C GLY A 143 6.31 -17.76 10.30
N TYR A 144 5.05 -17.45 10.59
CA TYR A 144 3.93 -18.19 10.06
C TYR A 144 3.24 -17.41 8.94
N LEU A 145 2.62 -18.13 8.02
CA LEU A 145 1.79 -17.61 6.96
C LEU A 145 0.40 -18.23 7.09
N PHE A 146 -0.65 -17.42 7.06
CA PHE A 146 -2.00 -17.96 7.00
C PHE A 146 -2.17 -18.84 5.75
N ALA A 147 -2.57 -20.10 5.92
CA ALA A 147 -2.75 -21.05 4.82
C ALA A 147 -4.17 -20.99 4.22
N SER A 148 -5.13 -20.39 4.93
CA SER A 148 -6.47 -20.11 4.43
C SER A 148 -7.01 -18.88 5.13
N LEU A 149 -7.16 -17.79 4.38
CA LEU A 149 -7.87 -16.61 4.87
C LEU A 149 -9.32 -16.74 4.40
N GLY A 150 -10.26 -16.70 5.35
CA GLY A 150 -11.70 -16.63 5.06
C GLY A 150 -12.07 -15.29 4.38
N ASN A 151 -13.30 -14.80 4.59
CA ASN A 151 -13.73 -13.49 4.09
C ASN A 151 -12.90 -12.36 4.71
N LEU A 152 -11.78 -11.99 4.08
CA LEU A 152 -10.98 -10.84 4.47
C LEU A 152 -11.68 -9.55 4.05
N ALA A 153 -11.74 -8.59 4.98
CA ALA A 153 -12.23 -7.24 4.70
C ALA A 153 -11.18 -6.35 3.98
N GLN A 154 -9.93 -6.81 3.80
CA GLN A 154 -8.79 -5.99 3.36
C GLN A 154 -7.98 -6.67 2.24
N THR A 155 -8.64 -6.98 1.14
CA THR A 155 -8.04 -7.72 0.01
C THR A 155 -7.25 -6.84 -0.96
N GLN A 156 -7.18 -5.53 -0.69
CA GLN A 156 -6.65 -4.54 -1.60
C GLN A 156 -5.33 -3.93 -1.16
N ILE A 157 -4.54 -3.51 -2.15
CA ILE A 157 -3.38 -2.65 -1.94
C ILE A 157 -3.87 -1.21 -1.86
N THR A 158 -3.39 -0.47 -0.86
CA THR A 158 -3.68 0.97 -0.72
C THR A 158 -2.50 1.78 -1.25
N ASN A 159 -2.74 2.64 -2.23
CA ASN A 159 -1.77 3.56 -2.81
C ASN A 159 -1.85 4.90 -2.10
N VAL A 160 -0.74 5.38 -1.57
CA VAL A 160 -0.64 6.66 -0.87
C VAL A 160 0.25 7.58 -1.67
N TYR A 161 -0.21 8.81 -1.89
CA TYR A 161 0.50 9.89 -2.57
C TYR A 161 0.57 11.11 -1.65
N VAL A 162 1.78 11.55 -1.36
CA VAL A 162 2.09 12.67 -0.48
C VAL A 162 2.78 13.74 -1.31
N THR A 163 2.03 14.77 -1.70
CA THR A 163 2.56 15.84 -2.58
C THR A 163 2.98 17.07 -1.79
N ALA A 164 2.30 17.40 -0.69
CA ALA A 164 2.66 18.51 0.18
C ALA A 164 2.05 18.36 1.58
N PHE A 165 2.67 19.03 2.55
CA PHE A 165 2.14 19.24 3.90
C PHE A 165 1.93 20.72 4.15
N ASN A 166 0.97 21.06 5.01
CA ASN A 166 0.72 22.41 5.52
C ASN A 166 0.79 22.43 7.06
N SER A 167 0.48 23.58 7.68
CA SER A 167 0.51 23.74 9.14
C SER A 167 -0.52 22.87 9.88
N GLU A 168 -1.55 22.38 9.21
CA GLU A 168 -2.66 21.63 9.80
C GLU A 168 -2.45 20.12 9.70
N ASN A 169 -1.77 19.63 8.65
CA ASN A 169 -1.56 18.20 8.39
C ASN A 169 -0.09 17.76 8.36
N GLY A 170 0.85 18.67 8.63
CA GLY A 170 2.29 18.44 8.56
C GLY A 170 2.91 17.78 9.78
N TYR A 171 2.11 17.26 10.71
CA TYR A 171 2.60 16.62 11.92
C TYR A 171 1.68 15.49 12.42
N TYR A 172 2.20 14.68 13.32
CA TYR A 172 1.44 13.72 14.12
C TYR A 172 1.93 13.76 15.56
N THR A 173 1.06 13.43 16.51
CA THR A 173 1.39 13.36 17.93
C THR A 173 1.25 11.92 18.41
N THR A 174 2.26 11.42 19.12
CA THR A 174 2.26 10.06 19.66
C THR A 174 3.12 10.01 20.92
N GLY A 175 2.67 9.28 21.94
CA GLY A 175 3.38 9.23 23.23
C GLY A 175 3.58 10.59 23.92
N GLY A 176 2.69 11.57 23.65
CA GLY A 176 2.80 12.93 24.17
C GLY A 176 3.77 13.86 23.41
N GLU A 177 4.45 13.36 22.39
CA GLU A 177 5.42 14.10 21.59
C GLU A 177 4.88 14.41 20.19
N THR A 178 5.23 15.58 19.64
CA THR A 178 4.84 16.00 18.29
C THR A 178 6.00 15.81 17.31
N TYR A 179 5.70 15.15 16.20
CA TYR A 179 6.63 14.85 15.12
C TYR A 179 6.16 15.49 13.83
N TYR A 180 7.05 16.20 13.14
CA TYR A 180 6.76 16.80 11.84
C TYR A 180 7.15 15.86 10.72
N TYR A 181 6.22 15.63 9.78
CA TYR A 181 6.47 14.79 8.62
C TYR A 181 7.59 15.36 7.75
N LYS A 182 8.43 14.48 7.23
CA LYS A 182 9.52 14.80 6.30
C LYS A 182 9.36 13.96 5.05
N ILE A 183 9.00 14.58 3.94
CA ILE A 183 8.96 13.89 2.65
C ILE A 183 10.40 13.51 2.27
N GLY A 184 10.68 12.22 2.04
CA GLY A 184 12.03 11.78 1.74
C GLY A 184 12.14 10.30 1.38
N ASP A 185 13.38 9.87 1.13
CA ASP A 185 13.71 8.46 0.89
C ASP A 185 14.07 7.77 2.21
N PRO A 186 13.21 6.89 2.76
CA PRO A 186 13.52 6.22 4.01
C PRO A 186 14.47 5.02 3.83
N ARG A 187 14.83 4.67 2.59
CA ARG A 187 15.50 3.41 2.30
C ARG A 187 16.99 3.47 2.56
N VAL A 188 17.52 2.35 3.01
CA VAL A 188 18.94 2.08 3.15
C VAL A 188 19.22 0.66 2.66
N SER A 189 20.45 0.39 2.26
CA SER A 189 20.88 -0.98 2.00
C SER A 189 20.72 -1.80 3.29
N ALA A 190 20.19 -3.01 3.16
CA ALA A 190 20.05 -3.92 4.28
C ALA A 190 21.40 -4.40 4.84
N GLY A 191 22.48 -4.27 4.06
CA GLY A 191 23.81 -4.82 4.42
C GLY A 191 23.83 -6.34 4.53
N TRP A 192 22.81 -7.01 3.98
CA TRP A 192 22.65 -8.46 4.07
C TRP A 192 23.45 -9.18 3.00
N ASN A 193 23.89 -10.38 3.35
CA ASN A 193 24.55 -11.30 2.43
C ASN A 193 23.71 -12.58 2.25
N SER A 194 24.22 -13.54 1.50
CA SER A 194 23.51 -14.79 1.21
C SER A 194 23.21 -15.68 2.41
N SER A 195 23.78 -15.40 3.59
CA SER A 195 23.49 -16.09 4.86
C SER A 195 22.52 -15.31 5.75
N SER A 196 22.33 -14.01 5.52
CA SER A 196 21.41 -13.17 6.28
C SER A 196 19.94 -13.54 6.05
N ILE A 197 19.66 -14.10 4.86
CA ILE A 197 18.35 -14.56 4.44
C ILE A 197 18.42 -16.03 4.04
N ILE A 198 17.37 -16.80 4.31
CA ILE A 198 17.21 -18.14 3.81
C ILE A 198 16.61 -18.11 2.39
N LYS A 199 17.26 -18.83 1.47
CA LYS A 199 16.93 -18.85 0.05
C LYS A 199 15.78 -19.82 -0.22
N TYR A 200 14.54 -19.36 -0.20
CA TYR A 200 13.38 -20.24 -0.40
C TYR A 200 12.58 -20.03 -1.70
N LEU A 201 13.12 -19.31 -2.68
CA LEU A 201 12.53 -19.31 -4.03
C LEU A 201 12.80 -20.66 -4.74
N SER A 202 12.13 -21.72 -4.30
CA SER A 202 12.26 -23.04 -4.90
C SER A 202 11.28 -23.21 -6.07
N LYS A 203 11.74 -22.84 -7.26
CA LYS A 203 11.40 -23.33 -8.61
C LYS A 203 9.95 -23.17 -9.12
N SER A 204 9.83 -22.34 -10.16
CA SER A 204 9.37 -22.82 -11.47
C SER A 204 10.48 -22.52 -12.47
N THR A 205 11.14 -23.56 -12.99
CA THR A 205 12.23 -23.52 -14.00
C THR A 205 13.39 -22.53 -13.76
N SER A 206 14.49 -23.00 -13.13
CA SER A 206 15.89 -22.48 -13.19
C SER A 206 16.24 -20.99 -12.94
N ASN A 207 15.30 -20.03 -12.92
CA ASN A 207 15.58 -18.59 -12.86
C ASN A 207 15.17 -17.89 -11.56
N THR A 208 14.79 -18.64 -10.52
CA THR A 208 14.19 -18.08 -9.31
C THR A 208 15.10 -18.08 -8.08
N SER A 209 16.35 -18.56 -8.14
CA SER A 209 17.21 -18.53 -6.94
C SER A 209 17.80 -17.14 -6.65
N TRP A 210 17.84 -16.77 -5.37
CA TRP A 210 18.56 -15.59 -4.90
C TRP A 210 20.04 -15.68 -5.28
N THR A 211 20.52 -14.77 -6.13
CA THR A 211 21.96 -14.56 -6.28
C THR A 211 22.49 -13.80 -5.06
N SER A 212 23.78 -13.96 -4.74
CA SER A 212 24.44 -13.15 -3.70
C SER A 212 24.30 -11.65 -3.97
N SER A 213 24.34 -11.26 -5.26
CA SER A 213 24.11 -9.89 -5.71
C SER A 213 22.68 -9.40 -5.45
N ASN A 214 21.68 -10.27 -5.44
CA ASN A 214 20.32 -9.86 -5.05
C ASN A 214 20.26 -9.58 -3.55
N CYS A 215 20.86 -10.41 -2.70
CA CYS A 215 20.86 -10.20 -1.25
C CYS A 215 21.51 -8.88 -0.85
N ALA A 216 22.66 -8.56 -1.45
CA ALA A 216 23.43 -7.34 -1.16
C ALA A 216 22.71 -6.05 -1.55
N ASN A 217 21.80 -6.11 -2.52
CA ASN A 217 21.06 -4.96 -3.04
C ASN A 217 19.64 -4.83 -2.45
N LEU A 218 19.29 -5.65 -1.45
CA LEU A 218 18.03 -5.49 -0.75
C LEU A 218 17.98 -4.13 -0.03
N MET A 219 16.85 -3.46 -0.17
CA MET A 219 16.59 -2.19 0.49
C MET A 219 15.58 -2.40 1.61
N ILE A 220 15.89 -1.88 2.80
CA ILE A 220 14.98 -1.78 3.94
C ILE A 220 14.75 -0.31 4.27
N ALA A 221 13.73 0.02 5.07
CA ALA A 221 13.69 1.33 5.69
C ALA A 221 14.75 1.42 6.80
N SER A 222 15.34 2.61 6.96
CA SER A 222 16.27 2.92 8.04
C SER A 222 15.62 2.72 9.40
N THR A 223 16.41 2.18 10.34
CA THR A 223 16.04 2.05 11.75
C THR A 223 16.44 3.28 12.57
N ALA A 224 17.19 4.22 11.98
CA ALA A 224 17.69 5.39 12.70
C ALA A 224 16.56 6.35 13.10
N ASN A 225 16.67 6.94 14.28
CA ASN A 225 15.63 7.82 14.85
C ASN A 225 15.26 9.00 13.94
N SER A 226 16.22 9.54 13.18
CA SER A 226 15.98 10.63 12.23
C SER A 226 15.01 10.28 11.10
N TYR A 227 14.80 8.99 10.84
CA TYR A 227 13.91 8.46 9.80
C TYR A 227 12.51 8.11 10.30
N ARG A 228 12.24 8.17 11.62
CA ARG A 228 10.90 7.88 12.18
C ARG A 228 9.82 8.76 11.56
N SER A 229 10.14 10.04 11.36
CA SER A 229 9.22 11.03 10.78
C SER A 229 9.30 11.14 9.25
N VAL A 230 10.08 10.29 8.58
CA VAL A 230 10.22 10.30 7.12
C VAL A 230 9.07 9.53 6.48
N ILE A 231 8.46 10.11 5.46
CA ILE A 231 7.39 9.50 4.66
C ILE A 231 7.75 9.57 3.18
N ALA A 232 7.56 8.47 2.47
CA ALA A 232 7.83 8.43 1.03
C ALA A 232 6.80 9.28 0.25
N PRO A 233 7.22 9.98 -0.83
CA PRO A 233 6.30 10.78 -1.66
C PRO A 233 5.16 9.97 -2.30
N ALA A 234 5.41 8.71 -2.63
CA ALA A 234 4.37 7.80 -3.11
C ALA A 234 4.74 6.35 -2.77
N PHE A 235 3.82 5.63 -2.12
CA PHE A 235 4.04 4.25 -1.73
C PHE A 235 2.74 3.45 -1.74
N LYS A 236 2.87 2.13 -1.79
CA LYS A 236 1.76 1.18 -1.62
C LYS A 236 1.85 0.56 -0.25
N VAL A 237 0.72 0.30 0.40
CA VAL A 237 0.61 -0.56 1.58
C VAL A 237 0.01 -1.90 1.13
N SER A 238 0.67 -2.99 1.52
CA SER A 238 0.23 -4.36 1.23
C SER A 238 -1.19 -4.64 1.71
N SER A 239 -1.89 -5.54 1.02
CA SER A 239 -3.17 -6.08 1.51
C SER A 239 -3.00 -6.98 2.74
N ALA A 240 -4.11 -7.54 3.23
CA ALA A 240 -4.09 -8.55 4.28
C ALA A 240 -3.73 -9.96 3.81
N TRP A 241 -3.57 -10.21 2.51
CA TRP A 241 -3.24 -11.54 1.99
C TRP A 241 -1.92 -12.09 2.54
N GLY A 242 -0.98 -11.21 2.89
CA GLY A 242 0.31 -11.58 3.45
C GLY A 242 0.40 -11.66 4.97
N GLN A 243 -0.73 -11.68 5.68
CA GLN A 243 -0.75 -11.66 7.13
C GLN A 243 -0.02 -12.87 7.75
N CYS A 244 0.72 -12.61 8.84
CA CYS A 244 1.33 -13.66 9.65
C CYS A 244 0.32 -14.25 10.65
N SER A 245 0.69 -15.32 11.38
CA SER A 245 -0.20 -15.87 12.42
C SER A 245 -0.60 -14.85 13.47
N GLU A 246 -1.61 -15.21 14.26
CA GLU A 246 -2.04 -14.42 15.41
C GLU A 246 -0.91 -14.06 16.38
N ASP A 247 0.10 -14.92 16.48
CA ASP A 247 1.28 -14.67 17.32
C ASP A 247 2.18 -13.55 16.78
N GLY A 248 2.11 -13.21 15.48
CA GLY A 248 2.99 -12.23 14.87
C GLY A 248 4.37 -12.80 14.50
N VAL A 249 5.34 -11.90 14.25
CA VAL A 249 6.74 -12.25 13.99
C VAL A 249 7.69 -11.33 14.73
N THR A 250 8.95 -11.73 14.94
CA THR A 250 9.99 -10.85 15.50
C THR A 250 10.38 -9.75 14.51
N PHE A 251 10.94 -8.64 14.99
CA PHE A 251 11.34 -7.51 14.13
C PHE A 251 12.31 -7.91 13.00
N SER A 252 13.34 -8.71 13.30
CA SER A 252 14.29 -9.17 12.27
C SER A 252 13.60 -10.02 11.19
N ASN A 253 12.67 -10.88 11.61
CA ASN A 253 11.88 -11.68 10.67
C ASN A 253 10.91 -10.82 9.87
N ALA A 254 10.31 -9.79 10.47
CA ALA A 254 9.46 -8.82 9.78
C ALA A 254 10.21 -8.09 8.66
N GLN A 255 11.45 -7.66 8.91
CA GLN A 255 12.28 -7.02 7.88
C GLN A 255 12.57 -7.97 6.71
N LYS A 256 12.93 -9.22 7.00
CA LYS A 256 13.24 -10.23 5.96
C LYS A 256 12.00 -10.60 5.18
N ARG A 257 10.87 -10.82 5.87
CA ARG A 257 9.56 -11.07 5.27
C ARG A 257 9.13 -9.93 4.36
N ALA A 258 9.35 -8.68 4.76
CA ALA A 258 9.07 -7.53 3.92
C ALA A 258 9.97 -7.54 2.67
N ALA A 259 11.26 -7.77 2.83
CA ALA A 259 12.20 -7.79 1.71
C ALA A 259 11.92 -8.92 0.69
N THR A 260 11.31 -10.03 1.11
CA THR A 260 10.95 -11.16 0.23
C THR A 260 9.50 -11.09 -0.28
N TYR A 261 8.73 -10.10 0.18
CA TYR A 261 7.33 -9.94 -0.15
C TYR A 261 7.14 -9.59 -1.62
N GLN A 262 6.15 -10.19 -2.26
CA GLN A 262 5.66 -9.84 -3.57
C GLN A 262 4.14 -9.90 -3.56
N GLU A 263 3.50 -8.92 -4.19
CA GLU A 263 2.05 -8.89 -4.34
C GLU A 263 1.66 -8.27 -5.67
N ASN A 264 0.65 -8.82 -6.35
CA ASN A 264 0.04 -8.23 -7.55
C ASN A 264 1.07 -7.83 -8.64
N GLY A 265 2.11 -8.65 -8.81
CA GLY A 265 3.21 -8.41 -9.75
C GLY A 265 4.29 -7.43 -9.28
N TYR A 266 4.14 -6.77 -8.13
CA TYR A 266 5.20 -5.95 -7.54
C TYR A 266 6.27 -6.84 -6.90
N ALA A 267 7.45 -6.87 -7.52
CA ALA A 267 8.52 -7.82 -7.25
C ALA A 267 9.05 -7.78 -5.80
N ALA A 268 9.55 -8.93 -5.36
CA ALA A 268 10.36 -9.02 -4.15
C ALA A 268 11.63 -8.18 -4.25
N GLY A 269 12.18 -7.81 -3.10
CA GLY A 269 13.37 -6.96 -2.95
C GLY A 269 13.11 -5.46 -2.99
N ARG A 270 11.85 -5.05 -3.19
CA ARG A 270 11.43 -3.64 -3.27
C ARG A 270 10.51 -3.21 -2.13
N TRP A 271 9.97 -4.18 -1.41
CA TRP A 271 9.09 -3.99 -0.27
C TRP A 271 9.88 -3.89 1.03
N ARG A 272 9.40 -3.08 1.97
CA ARG A 272 10.04 -2.82 3.27
C ARG A 272 9.00 -2.66 4.37
N LEU A 273 9.44 -2.64 5.62
CA LEU A 273 8.58 -2.17 6.70
C LEU A 273 8.31 -0.65 6.53
N PRO A 274 7.09 -0.19 6.86
CA PRO A 274 6.78 1.24 6.88
C PRO A 274 7.53 1.96 7.99
N THR A 275 7.81 3.25 7.80
CA THR A 275 8.27 4.13 8.89
C THR A 275 7.15 4.41 9.89
N GLU A 276 7.49 4.98 11.05
CA GLU A 276 6.46 5.41 12.01
C GLU A 276 5.51 6.45 11.40
N ALA A 277 6.06 7.42 10.66
CA ALA A 277 5.28 8.42 9.91
C ALA A 277 4.33 7.79 8.89
N GLU A 278 4.78 6.80 8.11
CA GLU A 278 3.91 6.13 7.13
C GLU A 278 2.75 5.40 7.81
N ILE A 279 3.00 4.74 8.95
CA ILE A 279 1.93 4.11 9.74
C ILE A 279 0.99 5.17 10.28
N MET A 280 1.49 6.24 10.92
CA MET A 280 0.63 7.28 11.53
C MET A 280 -0.21 8.01 10.49
N PHE A 281 0.36 8.25 9.32
CA PHE A 281 -0.37 8.84 8.22
C PHE A 281 -1.55 7.96 7.80
N VAL A 282 -1.29 6.67 7.54
CA VAL A 282 -2.32 5.71 7.17
C VAL A 282 -3.33 5.51 8.31
N ALA A 283 -2.87 5.46 9.56
CA ALA A 283 -3.70 5.34 10.75
C ALA A 283 -4.65 6.54 10.94
N TYR A 284 -4.16 7.75 10.65
CA TYR A 284 -5.00 8.95 10.62
C TYR A 284 -6.06 8.81 9.52
N MET A 285 -5.66 8.44 8.30
CA MET A 285 -6.56 8.30 7.17
C MET A 285 -7.66 7.26 7.38
N GLN A 286 -7.35 6.10 7.99
CA GLN A 286 -8.36 5.11 8.36
C GLN A 286 -9.31 5.63 9.44
N SER A 287 -8.83 6.45 10.40
CA SER A 287 -9.68 7.01 11.45
C SER A 287 -10.71 8.01 10.93
N GLN A 288 -10.40 8.65 9.80
CA GLN A 288 -11.32 9.54 9.08
C GLN A 288 -12.28 8.78 8.15
N GLY A 289 -12.18 7.44 8.06
CA GLY A 289 -13.00 6.63 7.16
C GLY A 289 -12.63 6.78 5.68
N ASN A 290 -11.45 7.32 5.37
CA ASN A 290 -11.02 7.60 4.00
C ASN A 290 -10.41 6.38 3.29
N ILE A 291 -10.02 5.37 4.05
CA ILE A 291 -9.43 4.13 3.57
C ILE A 291 -9.91 2.95 4.41
N PRO A 292 -9.76 1.71 3.92
CA PRO A 292 -9.94 0.52 4.72
C PRO A 292 -9.07 0.55 5.97
N THR A 293 -9.55 -0.02 7.07
CA THR A 293 -8.71 -0.24 8.25
C THR A 293 -7.54 -1.11 7.84
N LEU A 294 -6.30 -0.63 7.91
CA LEU A 294 -5.11 -1.45 7.59
C LEU A 294 -4.34 -1.84 8.84
N PHE A 295 -4.41 -0.99 9.86
CA PHE A 295 -3.84 -1.17 11.18
C PHE A 295 -4.99 -1.30 12.18
N ILE A 296 -5.24 -2.54 12.61
CA ILE A 296 -6.37 -2.88 13.49
C ILE A 296 -6.06 -2.38 14.91
N ASP A 297 -7.05 -1.75 15.55
CA ASP A 297 -6.94 -1.33 16.94
C ASP A 297 -6.72 -2.52 17.89
N GLY A 298 -5.84 -2.34 18.87
CA GLY A 298 -5.42 -3.38 19.81
C GLY A 298 -4.38 -4.37 19.26
N ALA A 299 -4.11 -4.37 17.95
CA ALA A 299 -3.08 -5.22 17.34
C ALA A 299 -1.73 -4.49 17.23
N ASN A 300 -0.64 -5.23 17.44
CA ASN A 300 0.72 -4.70 17.34
C ASN A 300 1.24 -4.80 15.90
N TYR A 301 1.77 -3.73 15.32
CA TYR A 301 2.37 -3.74 13.97
C TYR A 301 3.79 -3.17 13.99
N TRP A 302 4.75 -3.86 13.36
CA TRP A 302 6.12 -3.35 13.29
C TRP A 302 6.26 -2.10 12.41
N ALA A 303 6.99 -1.12 12.92
CA ALA A 303 7.57 -0.02 12.14
C ALA A 303 9.06 -0.26 11.89
N SER A 304 9.63 0.41 10.89
CA SER A 304 11.04 0.29 10.52
C SER A 304 12.01 0.70 11.62
N SER A 305 11.56 1.50 12.59
CA SER A 305 12.35 1.93 13.75
C SER A 305 12.65 0.80 14.74
N GLY A 306 12.03 -0.36 14.59
CA GLY A 306 12.07 -1.44 15.58
C GLY A 306 11.07 -1.27 16.70
N ARG A 307 10.28 -0.19 16.71
CA ARG A 307 9.11 -0.01 17.58
C ARG A 307 7.88 -0.61 16.91
N TYR A 308 6.85 -0.89 17.70
CA TYR A 308 5.57 -1.33 17.18
C TYR A 308 4.46 -0.32 17.44
N TYR A 309 3.60 -0.13 16.45
CA TYR A 309 2.37 0.62 16.53
C TYR A 309 1.28 -0.21 17.21
N ASN A 310 0.54 0.39 18.14
CA ASN A 310 -0.73 -0.14 18.65
C ASN A 310 -1.63 1.05 19.04
N SER A 311 -2.82 1.13 18.43
CA SER A 311 -3.87 2.12 18.72
C SER A 311 -3.36 3.55 18.97
N GLY A 312 -2.77 4.13 17.92
CA GLY A 312 -2.29 5.53 17.91
C GLY A 312 -0.92 5.77 18.55
N ASN A 313 -0.29 4.75 19.13
CA ASN A 313 0.98 4.90 19.84
C ASN A 313 2.07 3.93 19.39
N PHE A 314 3.33 4.34 19.59
CA PHE A 314 4.49 3.49 19.39
C PHE A 314 5.16 3.08 20.70
N TYR A 315 5.55 1.82 20.76
CA TYR A 315 6.14 1.22 21.95
C TYR A 315 7.48 0.55 21.62
N ASP A 316 8.42 0.65 22.54
CA ASP A 316 9.66 -0.11 22.46
C ASP A 316 9.38 -1.59 22.81
N PRO A 317 9.90 -2.55 22.03
CA PRO A 317 9.62 -3.95 22.27
C PRO A 317 10.38 -4.48 23.48
N SER A 318 9.69 -5.20 24.36
CA SER A 318 10.35 -6.11 25.31
C SER A 318 10.89 -7.34 24.58
N ASN A 319 11.72 -8.15 25.28
CA ASN A 319 12.23 -9.38 24.70
C ASN A 319 11.08 -10.33 24.29
N GLY A 320 11.20 -10.94 23.11
CA GLY A 320 10.21 -11.88 22.59
C GLY A 320 8.93 -11.26 22.02
N VAL A 321 8.80 -9.93 21.96
CA VAL A 321 7.64 -9.28 21.32
C VAL A 321 7.54 -9.73 19.87
N GLN A 322 6.33 -10.09 19.49
CA GLN A 322 5.95 -10.43 18.13
C GLN A 322 4.81 -9.52 17.69
N CYS A 323 4.85 -9.09 16.44
CA CYS A 323 3.89 -8.14 15.89
C CYS A 323 3.51 -8.54 14.45
N TYR A 324 2.36 -8.05 14.01
CA TYR A 324 1.92 -8.15 12.63
C TYR A 324 2.78 -7.29 11.70
N VAL A 325 2.66 -7.59 10.40
CA VAL A 325 3.40 -6.92 9.35
C VAL A 325 2.43 -6.38 8.30
N ARG A 326 2.56 -5.09 8.02
CA ARG A 326 2.20 -4.48 6.75
C ARG A 326 3.49 -4.06 6.07
N THR A 327 3.60 -4.30 4.78
CA THR A 327 4.79 -3.92 4.00
C THR A 327 4.43 -2.76 3.09
N VAL A 328 5.42 -1.95 2.76
CA VAL A 328 5.27 -0.86 1.81
C VAL A 328 6.19 -0.97 0.63
N TYR A 329 5.71 -0.55 -0.54
CA TYR A 329 6.46 -0.50 -1.79
C TYR A 329 6.57 0.93 -2.28
N ASP A 330 7.80 1.43 -2.41
CA ASP A 330 8.11 2.80 -2.84
C ASP A 330 7.89 3.02 -4.35
N THR A 331 6.65 3.31 -4.74
CA THR A 331 6.30 3.55 -6.15
C THR A 331 7.00 4.77 -6.73
N TRP A 332 7.30 5.78 -5.90
CA TRP A 332 8.03 6.99 -6.32
C TRP A 332 9.41 6.66 -6.90
N TYR A 333 10.07 5.60 -6.41
CA TYR A 333 11.40 5.20 -6.88
C TYR A 333 11.36 4.03 -7.86
N TRP A 334 10.66 2.95 -7.49
CA TRP A 334 10.63 1.72 -8.27
C TRP A 334 9.66 1.77 -9.47
N GLY A 335 8.77 2.77 -9.48
CA GLY A 335 7.69 2.89 -10.46
C GLY A 335 6.54 1.91 -10.22
N GLY A 336 5.51 2.04 -11.05
CA GLY A 336 4.30 1.20 -11.00
C GLY A 336 4.35 -0.09 -11.84
N THR A 337 5.47 -0.39 -12.50
CA THR A 337 5.57 -1.50 -13.45
C THR A 337 5.49 -2.85 -12.74
N LYS A 338 4.43 -3.61 -13.05
CA LYS A 338 4.21 -4.97 -12.58
C LYS A 338 5.08 -5.96 -13.36
N CYS A 339 5.53 -7.02 -12.71
CA CYS A 339 6.09 -8.18 -13.38
C CYS A 339 5.01 -8.91 -14.20
N PRO A 340 5.38 -9.61 -15.29
CA PRO A 340 4.43 -10.43 -16.04
C PRO A 340 3.71 -11.42 -15.12
N THR A 341 2.43 -11.67 -15.40
CA THR A 341 1.62 -12.64 -14.67
C THR A 341 2.33 -13.98 -14.55
N GLY A 342 2.33 -14.56 -13.34
CA GLY A 342 3.03 -15.82 -13.04
C GLY A 342 4.55 -15.68 -12.82
N THR A 343 5.11 -14.48 -12.92
CA THR A 343 6.53 -14.23 -12.59
C THR A 343 6.69 -13.95 -11.11
N TYR A 344 7.45 -14.80 -10.41
CA TYR A 344 7.84 -14.62 -9.01
C TYR A 344 9.34 -14.42 -8.95
N THR A 345 9.76 -13.16 -8.84
CA THR A 345 11.16 -12.78 -9.02
C THR A 345 11.56 -11.66 -8.07
N ILE A 346 12.86 -11.51 -7.90
CA ILE A 346 13.45 -10.42 -7.12
C ILE A 346 13.95 -9.36 -8.08
N LYS A 347 13.61 -8.11 -7.80
CA LYS A 347 14.17 -6.95 -8.50
C LYS A 347 14.69 -5.96 -7.47
N THR A 348 16.00 -5.89 -7.31
CA THR A 348 16.65 -4.95 -6.38
C THR A 348 17.18 -3.69 -7.05
N THR A 349 17.10 -3.61 -8.38
CA THR A 349 17.45 -2.44 -9.17
C THR A 349 16.20 -1.89 -9.85
N LYS A 350 16.25 -0.63 -10.30
CA LYS A 350 15.14 0.05 -10.99
C LYS A 350 14.71 -0.72 -12.24
#